data_AF-A0A1Q6XYZ2-F1
#
_entry.id   AF-A0A1Q6XYZ2-F1
#
_cell.length_a   1.000
_cell.length_b   1.000
_cell.length_c   1.000
_cell.angle_alpha   90.00
_cell.angle_beta   90.00
_cell.angle_gamma   90.00
#
_symmetry.space_group_name_H-M   'P 1'
#
loop_
_entity.id
_entity.type
_entity.pdbx_description
1 polymer ?
#
loop_
_entity_poly.entity_id
_entity_poly.type
_entity_poly.pdbx_seq_one_letter_code
_entity_poly.pdbx_strand_id
1 'polypeptide(L)'
;METLWSRRPVIYEINTWVWLNALSHHYKQAITLGTVPVEQWDALASLSVDAVWLMGVWERSPEGIRIANENVSLQADFLRVLPDYTLADNVGSAYSVHRYIVDAHLGGPEGLAKARHMLTQRGLRLILDFVPNHVAPDHPWAFEHPEYFVQGTQVDLPAWGFHFLRFQSDRSGE
;
A
#
# COMPACT_ATOMS: atom_id res chain seq x y z
N MET A 1 -2.48 9.47 31.67
CA MET A 1 -2.96 10.08 30.41
C MET A 1 -4.08 9.20 29.90
N GLU A 2 -5.34 9.65 29.95
CA GLU A 2 -6.44 8.86 29.38
C GLU A 2 -6.33 8.90 27.86
N THR A 3 -6.40 7.72 27.24
CA THR A 3 -6.39 7.61 25.79
C THR A 3 -7.77 8.00 25.26
N LEU A 4 -7.82 8.66 24.11
CA LEU A 4 -9.09 8.97 23.46
C LEU A 4 -9.72 7.76 22.73
N TRP A 5 -9.19 6.56 22.97
CA TRP A 5 -9.68 5.30 22.42
C TRP A 5 -10.57 4.61 23.45
N SER A 6 -11.60 3.92 22.98
CA SER A 6 -12.37 3.03 23.84
C SER A 6 -11.47 1.90 24.38
N ARG A 7 -11.85 1.31 25.52
CA ARG A 7 -11.10 0.17 26.11
C ARG A 7 -11.06 -1.07 25.21
N ARG A 8 -11.98 -1.17 24.25
CA ARG A 8 -12.12 -2.27 23.31
C ARG A 8 -12.43 -1.68 21.93
N PRO A 9 -11.43 -1.14 21.23
CA PRO A 9 -11.65 -0.46 19.97
C PRO A 9 -12.09 -1.43 18.89
N VAL A 10 -13.06 -1.01 18.09
CA VAL A 10 -13.49 -1.67 16.86
C VAL A 10 -12.87 -0.92 15.68
N ILE A 11 -12.12 -1.64 14.85
CA ILE A 11 -11.45 -1.11 13.68
C ILE A 11 -12.09 -1.72 12.44
N TYR A 12 -12.44 -0.89 11.47
CA TYR A 12 -12.90 -1.32 10.16
C TYR A 12 -11.77 -1.17 9.13
N GLU A 13 -11.25 -2.28 8.64
CA GLU A 13 -10.21 -2.29 7.59
C GLU A 13 -10.84 -2.19 6.20
N ILE A 14 -10.27 -1.32 5.37
CA ILE A 14 -10.64 -1.14 3.97
C ILE A 14 -9.38 -1.31 3.13
N ASN A 15 -9.44 -2.20 2.13
CA ASN A 15 -8.47 -2.17 1.04
C ASN A 15 -8.73 -0.93 0.17
N THR A 16 -7.90 0.09 0.33
CA THR A 16 -8.17 1.43 -0.21
C THR A 16 -8.27 1.44 -1.73
N TRP A 17 -7.39 0.70 -2.42
CA TRP A 17 -7.39 0.62 -3.88
C TRP A 17 -8.68 -0.03 -4.41
N VAL A 18 -9.07 -1.16 -3.83
CA VAL A 18 -10.29 -1.87 -4.23
C VAL A 18 -11.52 -1.02 -3.97
N TRP A 19 -11.57 -0.35 -2.82
CA TRP A 19 -12.69 0.53 -2.45
C TRP A 19 -12.83 1.71 -3.42
N LEU A 20 -11.75 2.45 -3.68
CA LEU A 20 -11.79 3.60 -4.59
C LEU A 20 -12.07 3.18 -6.04
N ASN A 21 -11.56 2.01 -6.47
CA ASN A 21 -11.89 1.46 -7.78
C ASN A 21 -13.40 1.15 -7.89
N ALA A 22 -13.97 0.46 -6.89
CA ALA A 22 -15.39 0.14 -6.86
C ALA A 22 -16.27 1.41 -6.87
N LEU A 23 -15.90 2.43 -6.09
CA LEU A 23 -16.57 3.73 -6.12
C LEU A 23 -16.43 4.40 -7.49
N SER A 24 -15.24 4.35 -8.10
CA SER A 24 -15.02 4.94 -9.42
C SER A 24 -15.92 4.34 -10.49
N HIS A 25 -16.08 3.02 -10.47
CA HIS A 25 -17.02 2.32 -11.35
C HIS A 25 -18.48 2.69 -11.06
N HIS A 26 -18.86 2.74 -9.78
CA HIS A 26 -20.23 3.08 -9.37
C HIS A 26 -20.63 4.49 -9.82
N TYR A 27 -19.77 5.49 -9.56
CA TYR A 27 -20.01 6.89 -9.88
C TYR A 27 -19.60 7.27 -11.31
N LYS A 28 -19.04 6.34 -12.10
CA LYS A 28 -18.57 6.54 -13.48
C LYS A 28 -17.59 7.71 -13.63
N GLN A 29 -16.74 7.92 -12.64
CA GLN A 29 -15.68 8.94 -12.63
C GLN A 29 -14.53 8.49 -11.73
N ALA A 30 -13.33 9.02 -11.93
CA ALA A 30 -12.21 8.71 -11.04
C ALA A 30 -12.44 9.24 -9.63
N ILE A 31 -12.46 8.34 -8.64
CA ILE A 31 -12.59 8.66 -7.22
C ILE A 31 -11.24 8.43 -6.54
N THR A 32 -10.79 9.45 -5.83
CA THR A 32 -9.58 9.46 -5.01
C THR A 32 -9.98 9.69 -3.55
N LEU A 33 -9.06 9.53 -2.60
CA LEU A 33 -9.31 9.88 -1.19
C LEU A 33 -9.82 11.31 -1.01
N GLY A 34 -9.43 12.22 -1.90
CA GLY A 34 -9.85 13.62 -1.88
C GLY A 34 -11.21 13.91 -2.52
N THR A 35 -11.80 12.94 -3.23
CA THR A 35 -13.06 13.10 -3.98
C THR A 35 -14.12 12.07 -3.63
N VAL A 36 -13.89 11.21 -2.63
CA VAL A 36 -14.91 10.30 -2.10
C VAL A 36 -16.16 11.09 -1.68
N PRO A 37 -17.35 10.77 -2.22
CA PRO A 37 -18.59 11.45 -1.88
C PRO A 37 -18.93 11.39 -0.39
N VAL A 38 -19.61 12.42 0.12
CA VAL A 38 -19.92 12.62 1.55
C VAL A 38 -20.68 11.42 2.13
N GLU A 39 -21.62 10.88 1.36
CA GLU A 39 -22.47 9.75 1.76
C GLU A 39 -21.69 8.46 2.04
N GLN A 40 -20.51 8.28 1.41
CA GLN A 40 -19.67 7.11 1.67
C GLN A 40 -19.00 7.21 3.04
N TRP A 41 -18.61 8.43 3.44
CA TRP A 41 -18.08 8.67 4.78
C TRP A 41 -19.17 8.52 5.86
N ASP A 42 -20.40 8.96 5.56
CA ASP A 42 -21.55 8.78 6.45
C ASP A 42 -21.88 7.30 6.65
N ALA A 43 -21.81 6.50 5.58
CA ALA A 43 -21.98 5.06 5.65
C ALA A 43 -20.93 4.41 6.56
N LEU A 44 -19.66 4.80 6.48
CA LEU A 44 -18.62 4.32 7.39
C LEU A 44 -18.90 4.68 8.86
N ALA A 45 -19.39 5.90 9.11
CA ALA A 45 -19.75 6.32 10.47
C ALA A 45 -20.94 5.53 11.05
N SER A 46 -21.85 5.06 10.20
CA SER A 46 -23.00 4.25 10.62
C SER A 46 -22.62 2.85 11.15
N LEU A 47 -21.39 2.38 10.85
CA LEU A 47 -20.90 1.07 11.28
C LEU A 47 -20.61 0.99 12.79
N SER A 48 -20.70 2.10 13.53
CA SER A 48 -20.42 2.15 14.97
C SER A 48 -19.02 1.64 15.34
N VAL A 49 -18.02 2.03 14.53
CA VAL A 49 -16.61 1.69 14.74
C VAL A 49 -15.83 2.88 15.30
N ASP A 50 -14.72 2.63 15.99
CA ASP A 50 -13.87 3.68 16.54
C ASP A 50 -12.93 4.27 15.47
N ALA A 51 -12.56 3.46 14.48
CA ALA A 51 -11.60 3.85 13.45
C ALA A 51 -11.78 3.10 12.13
N VAL A 52 -11.32 3.76 11.07
CA VAL A 52 -11.13 3.17 9.75
C VAL A 52 -9.64 2.99 9.52
N TRP A 53 -9.24 1.79 9.15
CA TRP A 53 -7.91 1.51 8.62
C TRP A 53 -7.98 1.55 7.09
N LEU A 54 -7.37 2.58 6.50
CA LEU A 54 -7.16 2.64 5.06
C LEU A 54 -5.87 1.89 4.75
N MET A 55 -6.01 0.61 4.39
CA MET A 55 -4.89 -0.27 4.10
C MET A 55 -4.33 0.01 2.69
N GLY A 56 -3.00 0.10 2.59
CA GLY A 56 -2.27 0.14 1.33
C GLY A 56 -2.31 1.49 0.62
N VAL A 57 -2.23 2.59 1.38
CA VAL A 57 -2.24 3.96 0.82
C VAL A 57 -0.90 4.41 0.23
N TRP A 58 0.19 3.75 0.60
CA TRP A 58 1.53 4.16 0.18
C TRP A 58 1.79 3.84 -1.28
N GLU A 59 2.71 4.59 -1.85
CA GLU A 59 3.18 4.42 -3.21
C GLU A 59 3.82 3.04 -3.38
N ARG A 60 3.28 2.28 -4.34
CA ARG A 60 3.67 0.89 -4.58
C ARG A 60 4.82 0.80 -5.57
N SER A 61 5.62 -0.25 -5.40
CA SER A 61 6.80 -0.56 -6.21
C SER A 61 6.47 -0.96 -7.65
N PRO A 62 6.95 -0.19 -8.65
CA PRO A 62 6.96 -0.66 -10.03
C PRO A 62 7.73 -1.96 -10.21
N GLU A 63 8.86 -2.14 -9.51
CA GLU A 63 9.65 -3.37 -9.60
C GLU A 63 8.91 -4.58 -8.99
N GLY A 64 8.22 -4.38 -7.87
CA GLY A 64 7.36 -5.39 -7.26
C GLY A 64 6.21 -5.82 -8.19
N ILE A 65 5.61 -4.87 -8.91
CA ILE A 65 4.60 -5.16 -9.94
C ILE A 65 5.21 -5.97 -11.08
N ARG A 66 6.39 -5.58 -11.58
CA ARG A 66 7.10 -6.29 -12.66
C ARG A 66 7.39 -7.74 -12.27
N ILE A 67 7.97 -7.96 -11.08
CA ILE A 67 8.27 -9.30 -10.54
C ILE A 67 6.99 -10.14 -10.44
N ALA A 68 5.90 -9.56 -9.95
CA ALA A 68 4.61 -10.26 -9.84
C ALA A 68 4.02 -10.63 -11.21
N ASN A 69 4.18 -9.76 -12.22
CA ASN A 69 3.72 -9.99 -13.59
C ASN A 69 4.54 -11.05 -14.34
N GLU A 70 5.83 -11.19 -14.02
CA GLU A 70 6.70 -12.22 -14.60
C GLU A 70 6.58 -13.57 -13.87
N ASN A 71 5.97 -13.60 -12.69
CA ASN A 71 5.79 -14.82 -11.92
C ASN A 71 4.62 -15.66 -12.47
N VAL A 72 4.95 -16.74 -13.19
CA VAL A 72 3.99 -17.66 -13.81
C VAL A 72 2.97 -18.22 -12.81
N SER A 73 3.39 -18.54 -11.58
CA SER A 73 2.48 -19.08 -10.56
C SER A 73 1.46 -18.03 -10.12
N LEU A 74 1.90 -16.79 -9.89
CA LEU A 74 0.99 -15.70 -9.51
C LEU A 74 0.01 -15.39 -10.65
N GLN A 75 0.47 -15.35 -11.90
CA GLN A 75 -0.42 -15.14 -13.04
C GLN A 75 -1.47 -16.25 -13.18
N ALA A 76 -1.09 -17.51 -12.94
CA ALA A 76 -2.03 -18.62 -12.93
C ALA A 76 -3.07 -18.49 -11.80
N ASP A 77 -2.66 -18.04 -10.61
CA ASP A 77 -3.57 -17.79 -9.49
C ASP A 77 -4.53 -16.63 -9.76
N PHE A 78 -4.05 -15.53 -10.37
CA PHE A 78 -4.88 -14.38 -10.71
C PHE A 78 -5.94 -14.75 -11.74
N LEU A 79 -5.58 -15.43 -12.84
CA LEU A 79 -6.52 -15.89 -13.86
C LEU A 79 -7.55 -16.90 -13.32
N ARG A 80 -7.16 -17.70 -12.32
CA ARG A 80 -8.06 -18.66 -11.67
C ARG A 80 -9.15 -17.96 -10.85
N VAL A 81 -8.83 -16.85 -10.20
CA VAL A 81 -9.76 -16.11 -9.32
C VAL A 81 -10.53 -15.03 -10.08
N LEU A 82 -9.91 -14.41 -11.08
CA LEU A 82 -10.47 -13.36 -11.92
C LEU A 82 -10.27 -13.74 -13.40
N PRO A 83 -11.24 -14.44 -14.02
CA PRO A 83 -11.07 -15.00 -15.37
C PRO A 83 -10.84 -13.96 -16.48
N ASP A 84 -11.27 -12.71 -16.28
CA ASP A 84 -11.06 -11.57 -17.17
C ASP A 84 -9.87 -10.69 -16.77
N TYR A 85 -9.02 -11.19 -15.87
CA TYR A 85 -7.81 -10.50 -15.40
C TYR A 85 -6.92 -10.01 -16.54
N THR A 86 -6.44 -8.79 -16.39
CA THR A 86 -5.43 -8.15 -17.22
C THR A 86 -4.26 -7.70 -16.34
N LEU A 87 -3.10 -7.42 -16.96
CA LEU A 87 -1.95 -6.89 -16.21
C LEU A 87 -2.24 -5.54 -15.52
N ALA A 88 -3.24 -4.79 -16.00
CA ALA A 88 -3.65 -3.53 -15.37
C ALA A 88 -4.36 -3.74 -14.02
N ASP A 89 -4.90 -4.93 -13.77
CA ASP A 89 -5.56 -5.26 -12.49
C ASP A 89 -4.54 -5.57 -11.39
N ASN A 90 -3.30 -5.93 -11.75
CA ASN A 90 -2.22 -6.16 -10.80
C ASN A 90 -1.48 -4.86 -10.46
N VAL A 91 -1.98 -4.19 -9.43
CA VAL A 91 -1.36 -3.01 -8.82
C VAL A 91 -0.29 -3.36 -7.76
N GLY A 92 0.19 -4.61 -7.70
CA GLY A 92 1.22 -5.07 -6.78
C GLY A 92 0.75 -5.22 -5.33
N SER A 93 1.66 -5.66 -4.46
CA SER A 93 1.38 -5.79 -3.02
C SER A 93 1.35 -4.42 -2.34
N ALA A 94 0.35 -4.20 -1.47
CA ALA A 94 0.26 -3.02 -0.60
C ALA A 94 1.48 -2.86 0.33
N TYR A 95 2.18 -3.96 0.63
CA TYR A 95 3.36 -3.99 1.49
C TYR A 95 4.68 -3.98 0.71
N SER A 96 4.63 -3.97 -0.63
CA SER A 96 5.80 -3.68 -1.46
C SER A 96 5.93 -2.17 -1.66
N VAL A 97 6.16 -1.45 -0.56
CA VAL A 97 6.21 0.02 -0.51
C VAL A 97 7.48 0.53 -1.19
N HIS A 98 7.33 1.41 -2.18
CA HIS A 98 8.43 2.12 -2.83
C HIS A 98 8.83 3.37 -2.06
N ARG A 99 7.84 4.13 -1.57
CA ARG A 99 8.03 5.27 -0.67
C ARG A 99 6.85 5.36 0.28
N TYR A 100 7.11 5.76 1.53
CA TYR A 100 6.08 6.13 2.51
C TYR A 100 5.48 7.52 2.23
N ILE A 101 5.02 7.70 0.99
CA ILE A 101 4.24 8.84 0.49
C ILE A 101 2.95 8.24 -0.07
N VAL A 102 1.82 8.90 0.16
CA VAL A 102 0.53 8.42 -0.35
C VAL A 102 0.59 8.41 -1.87
N ASP A 103 0.15 7.30 -2.46
CA ASP A 103 0.15 7.13 -3.91
C ASP A 103 -0.66 8.23 -4.60
N ALA A 104 -0.10 8.80 -5.68
CA ALA A 104 -0.74 9.86 -6.45
C ALA A 104 -2.07 9.40 -7.07
N HIS A 105 -2.19 8.11 -7.42
CA HIS A 105 -3.44 7.52 -7.92
C HIS A 105 -4.58 7.61 -6.89
N LEU A 106 -4.25 7.57 -5.60
CA LEU A 106 -5.22 7.71 -4.51
C LEU A 106 -5.47 9.17 -4.12
N GLY A 107 -4.87 10.14 -4.82
CA GLY A 107 -4.99 11.57 -4.54
C GLY A 107 -3.85 12.15 -3.70
N GLY A 108 -2.80 11.38 -3.42
CA GLY A 108 -1.60 11.85 -2.74
C GLY A 108 -1.82 12.36 -1.31
N PRO A 109 -0.81 13.06 -0.75
CA PRO A 109 -0.88 13.56 0.63
C PRO A 109 -2.08 14.47 0.91
N GLU A 110 -2.47 15.31 -0.07
CA GLU A 110 -3.63 16.18 0.07
C GLU A 110 -4.95 15.40 0.10
N GLY A 111 -5.09 14.37 -0.74
CA GLY A 111 -6.26 13.49 -0.74
C GLY A 111 -6.42 12.78 0.60
N LEU A 112 -5.32 12.25 1.14
CA LEU A 112 -5.33 11.62 2.47
C LEU A 112 -5.69 12.62 3.58
N ALA A 113 -5.17 13.85 3.51
CA ALA A 113 -5.51 14.89 4.49
C ALA A 113 -7.01 15.22 4.48
N LYS A 114 -7.63 15.27 3.30
CA LYS A 114 -9.09 15.45 3.14
C LYS A 114 -9.86 14.24 3.68
N ALA A 115 -9.46 13.01 3.35
CA ALA A 115 -10.08 11.81 3.91
C ALA A 115 -10.02 11.78 5.45
N ARG A 116 -8.87 12.11 6.04
CA ARG A 116 -8.72 12.24 7.49
C ARG A 116 -9.68 13.28 8.07
N HIS A 117 -9.85 14.42 7.40
CA HIS A 117 -10.79 15.45 7.83
C HIS A 117 -12.24 14.93 7.81
N MET A 118 -12.65 14.25 6.73
CA MET A 118 -13.99 13.66 6.59
C MET A 118 -14.30 12.64 7.68
N LEU A 119 -13.33 11.78 8.02
CA LEU A 119 -13.45 10.82 9.13
C LEU A 119 -13.55 11.55 10.48
N THR A 120 -12.68 12.54 10.72
CA THR A 120 -12.64 13.29 11.99
C THR A 120 -13.95 14.04 12.26
N GLN A 121 -14.57 14.63 11.23
CA GLN A 121 -15.87 15.30 11.34
C GLN A 121 -16.99 14.36 11.81
N ARG A 122 -16.81 13.04 11.63
CA ARG A 122 -17.76 11.99 12.03
C ARG A 122 -17.33 11.27 13.30
N GLY A 123 -16.31 11.77 13.99
CA GLY A 123 -15.76 11.14 15.20
C GLY A 123 -14.96 9.87 14.93
N LEU A 124 -14.68 9.53 13.67
CA LEU A 124 -13.88 8.37 13.29
C LEU A 124 -12.39 8.72 13.28
N ARG A 125 -11.57 7.79 13.78
CA ARG A 125 -10.12 7.86 13.66
C ARG A 125 -9.64 7.22 12.36
N LEU A 126 -8.45 7.62 11.93
CA LEU A 126 -7.76 7.02 10.78
C LEU A 126 -6.56 6.21 11.28
N ILE A 127 -6.44 4.97 10.80
CA ILE A 127 -5.26 4.11 10.92
C ILE A 127 -4.67 3.92 9.53
N LEU A 128 -3.34 3.92 9.44
CA LEU A 128 -2.57 3.58 8.24
C LEU A 128 -1.55 2.50 8.61
N ASP A 129 -1.22 1.65 7.65
CA ASP A 129 -0.14 0.68 7.79
C ASP A 129 1.22 1.39 7.89
N PHE A 130 2.09 0.92 8.78
CA PHE A 130 3.50 1.28 8.79
C PHE A 130 4.29 0.03 9.19
N VAL A 131 5.06 -0.50 8.26
CA VAL A 131 5.68 -1.83 8.37
C VAL A 131 7.18 -1.68 8.12
N PRO A 132 7.97 -1.22 9.11
CA PRO A 132 9.35 -0.79 8.90
C PRO A 132 10.35 -1.94 8.77
N ASN A 133 9.91 -3.20 8.92
CA ASN A 133 10.80 -4.36 8.85
C ASN A 133 11.13 -4.79 7.42
N HIS A 134 10.44 -4.25 6.41
CA HIS A 134 10.77 -4.46 5.00
C HIS A 134 10.29 -3.29 4.13
N VAL A 135 10.92 -3.16 2.98
CA VAL A 135 10.52 -2.24 1.90
C VAL A 135 10.68 -2.96 0.56
N ALA A 136 10.14 -2.38 -0.51
CA ALA A 136 10.29 -2.94 -1.85
C ALA A 136 11.75 -2.99 -2.31
N PRO A 137 12.10 -3.88 -3.26
CA PRO A 137 13.42 -3.94 -3.87
C PRO A 137 13.92 -2.59 -4.41
N ASP A 138 13.03 -1.80 -5.01
CA ASP A 138 13.36 -0.51 -5.59
C ASP A 138 13.20 0.68 -4.61
N HIS A 139 12.96 0.44 -3.32
CA HIS A 139 12.86 1.53 -2.34
C HIS A 139 14.18 2.32 -2.31
N PRO A 140 14.16 3.68 -2.28
CA PRO A 140 15.38 4.50 -2.28
C PRO A 140 16.41 4.11 -1.20
N TRP A 141 15.93 3.62 -0.05
CA TRP A 141 16.79 3.13 1.03
C TRP A 141 17.76 2.02 0.60
N ALA A 142 17.39 1.15 -0.35
CA ALA A 142 18.29 0.10 -0.82
C ALA A 142 19.57 0.67 -1.48
N PHE A 143 19.52 1.92 -1.95
CA PHE A 143 20.62 2.59 -2.65
C PHE A 143 21.25 3.71 -1.82
N GLU A 144 20.42 4.54 -1.17
CA GLU A 144 20.84 5.69 -0.39
C GLU A 144 21.30 5.31 1.02
N HIS A 145 20.71 4.25 1.59
CA HIS A 145 20.92 3.79 2.97
C HIS A 145 21.10 2.26 3.04
N PRO A 146 22.07 1.67 2.32
CA PRO A 146 22.28 0.23 2.34
C PRO A 146 22.56 -0.30 3.77
N GLU A 147 23.08 0.54 4.67
CA GLU A 147 23.30 0.22 6.08
C GLU A 147 22.03 -0.17 6.86
N TYR A 148 20.84 0.12 6.35
CA TYR A 148 19.58 -0.34 6.96
C TYR A 148 19.28 -1.83 6.71
N PHE A 149 20.01 -2.47 5.78
CA PHE A 149 19.77 -3.85 5.37
C PHE A 149 20.91 -4.77 5.75
N VAL A 150 20.57 -6.05 5.98
CA VAL A 150 21.58 -7.11 6.13
C VAL A 150 22.32 -7.26 4.81
N GLN A 151 23.62 -6.98 4.83
CA GLN A 151 24.49 -7.07 3.66
C GLN A 151 24.93 -8.51 3.41
N GLY A 152 24.89 -8.92 2.15
CA GLY A 152 25.40 -10.21 1.68
C GLY A 152 26.55 -10.04 0.71
N THR A 153 27.32 -11.11 0.52
CA THR A 153 28.40 -11.19 -0.47
C THR A 153 27.96 -11.96 -1.71
N GLN A 154 28.78 -11.94 -2.77
CA GLN A 154 28.55 -12.78 -3.96
C GLN A 154 28.56 -14.29 -3.64
N VAL A 155 29.19 -14.68 -2.53
CA VAL A 155 29.23 -16.08 -2.06
C VAL A 155 27.92 -16.48 -1.37
N ASP A 156 27.22 -15.52 -0.76
CA ASP A 156 25.95 -15.77 -0.06
C ASP A 156 24.77 -15.96 -1.01
N LEU A 157 24.83 -15.34 -2.19
CA LEU A 157 23.77 -15.38 -3.21
C LEU A 157 23.39 -16.81 -3.66
N PRO A 158 24.33 -17.72 -4.00
CA PRO A 158 23.98 -19.10 -4.35
C PRO A 158 23.46 -19.92 -3.16
N ALA A 159 23.94 -19.64 -1.94
CA ALA A 159 23.59 -20.38 -0.74
C ALA A 159 22.22 -19.98 -0.16
N TRP A 160 21.82 -18.72 -0.35
CA TRP A 160 20.60 -18.13 0.21
C TRP A 160 19.86 -17.29 -0.84
N GLY A 161 19.66 -17.84 -2.04
CA GLY A 161 19.22 -17.07 -3.23
C GLY A 161 17.89 -16.33 -3.14
N PHE A 162 17.05 -16.63 -2.15
CA PHE A 162 15.80 -15.90 -1.88
C PHE A 162 15.93 -14.81 -0.81
N HIS A 163 17.08 -14.74 -0.13
CA HIS A 163 17.31 -13.82 1.00
C HIS A 163 18.09 -12.59 0.59
N PHE A 164 18.83 -12.65 -0.52
CA PHE A 164 19.65 -11.55 -1.01
C PHE A 164 19.23 -11.15 -2.42
N LEU A 165 19.09 -9.84 -2.61
CA LEU A 165 18.90 -9.23 -3.92
C LEU A 165 20.19 -8.55 -4.35
N ARG A 166 20.60 -8.79 -5.59
CA ARG A 166 21.79 -8.14 -6.13
C ARG A 166 21.42 -6.72 -6.59
N PHE A 167 21.95 -5.73 -5.90
CA PHE A 167 21.92 -4.34 -6.34
C PHE A 167 23.18 -4.02 -7.14
N GLN A 168 23.02 -3.40 -8.31
CA GLN A 168 24.14 -2.75 -8.98
C GLN A 168 24.29 -1.36 -8.37
N SER A 169 25.35 -1.16 -7.58
CA SER A 169 25.75 0.19 -7.20
C SER A 169 26.62 0.78 -8.30
N ASP A 170 26.35 2.02 -8.71
CA ASP A 170 27.24 2.81 -9.56
C ASP A 170 28.56 3.21 -8.87
N ARG A 171 28.86 2.65 -7.68
CA ARG A 171 30.18 2.76 -7.05
C ARG A 171 31.20 1.94 -7.83
N SER A 172 31.62 2.51 -8.95
CA SER A 172 32.93 2.26 -9.53
C SER A 172 33.98 2.89 -8.63
N GLY A 173 34.76 2.04 -7.94
CA GLY A 173 35.97 2.45 -7.22
C GLY A 173 35.79 2.67 -5.73
N GLU A 174 36.18 1.66 -4.94
CA GLU A 174 37.32 1.72 -4.01
C GLU A 174 37.79 0.30 -3.70
#